data_AF-A0A3S5A2U3-F1
#
_entry.id   AF-A0A3S5A2U3-F1
#
_cell.length_a   1.000
_cell.length_b   1.000
_cell.length_c   1.000
_cell.angle_alpha   90.00
_cell.angle_beta   90.00
_cell.angle_gamma   90.00
#
_symmetry.space_group_name_H-M   'P 1'
#
loop_
_entity.id
_entity.type
_entity.pdbx_description
1 polymer ?
#
loop_
_entity_poly.entity_id
_entity_poly.type
_entity_poly.pdbx_seq_one_letter_code
_entity_poly.pdbx_strand_id
1 'polypeptide(L)'
;MSEDSNVSDISIRDEELRFFEYCERYIKTVEENASSLVEYKSFLNSPEVIEIRDKVRSEIGDHELSVEDIVTIYQSCGYEIAAQAALADSTSSLNSPWCQLLPHSSLYTLEYLSDIKVSTSTVWCSGILFFIAYFYFIYLIVSISWTSTIPSYRFCSMLTF
;
A
#
# COMPACT_ATOMS: atom_id res chain seq x y z
N MET A 1 -15.73 -37.13 -6.29
CA MET A 1 -14.35 -36.67 -6.51
C MET A 1 -14.25 -36.28 -7.96
N SER A 2 -14.39 -34.99 -8.23
CA SER A 2 -14.23 -34.38 -9.55
C SER A 2 -14.30 -32.86 -9.35
N GLU A 3 -13.25 -32.30 -8.74
CA GLU A 3 -12.93 -30.89 -8.87
C GLU A 3 -11.98 -30.76 -10.06
N ASP A 4 -12.55 -30.70 -11.26
CA ASP A 4 -11.87 -30.14 -12.42
C ASP A 4 -12.12 -28.62 -12.40
N SER A 5 -11.39 -27.90 -11.54
CA SER A 5 -11.20 -26.46 -11.73
C SER A 5 -9.97 -26.27 -12.61
N ASN A 6 -10.26 -25.93 -13.85
CA ASN A 6 -9.32 -25.61 -14.91
C ASN A 6 -8.26 -24.58 -14.45
N VAL A 7 -7.05 -25.06 -14.08
CA VAL A 7 -5.89 -24.26 -13.64
C VAL A 7 -5.17 -23.57 -14.83
N SER A 8 -5.86 -23.32 -15.94
CA SER A 8 -5.28 -22.63 -17.11
C SER A 8 -5.80 -21.20 -17.32
N ASP A 9 -6.70 -20.71 -16.45
CA ASP A 9 -7.32 -19.37 -16.57
C ASP A 9 -6.81 -18.34 -15.54
N ILE A 10 -5.94 -18.74 -14.61
CA ILE A 10 -5.37 -17.83 -13.59
C ILE A 10 -4.24 -16.95 -14.16
N SER A 11 -3.75 -17.23 -15.38
CA SER A 11 -2.71 -16.42 -16.04
C SER A 11 -3.24 -15.16 -16.73
N ILE A 12 -4.56 -14.94 -16.77
CA ILE A 12 -5.12 -14.04 -17.79
C ILE A 12 -4.94 -12.56 -17.50
N ARG A 13 -4.61 -12.11 -16.28
CA ARG A 13 -4.48 -10.65 -16.00
C ARG A 13 -3.47 -10.26 -14.93
N ASP A 14 -2.33 -10.94 -14.92
CA ASP A 14 -1.26 -10.64 -13.96
C ASP A 14 -0.63 -9.25 -14.24
N GLU A 15 -0.56 -8.85 -15.51
CA GLU A 15 -0.10 -7.53 -15.95
C GLU A 15 -1.00 -6.39 -15.44
N GLU A 16 -2.32 -6.59 -15.37
CA GLU A 16 -3.25 -5.58 -14.88
C GLU A 16 -3.17 -5.40 -13.36
N LEU A 17 -2.90 -6.47 -12.61
CA LEU A 17 -2.69 -6.40 -11.16
C LEU A 17 -1.32 -5.80 -10.81
N ARG A 18 -0.33 -5.98 -11.69
CA ARG A 18 1.05 -5.48 -11.53
C ARG A 18 1.45 -4.46 -12.59
N PHE A 19 0.51 -3.58 -12.97
CA PHE A 19 0.73 -2.58 -14.04
C PHE A 19 1.95 -1.68 -13.81
N PHE A 20 2.37 -1.50 -12.55
CA PHE A 20 3.55 -0.73 -12.17
C PHE A 20 4.87 -1.36 -12.65
N GLU A 21 4.92 -2.70 -12.79
CA GLU A 21 6.12 -3.44 -13.24
C GLU A 21 6.42 -3.20 -14.72
N TYR A 22 5.39 -2.91 -15.52
CA TYR A 22 5.50 -2.72 -16.97
C TYR A 22 5.42 -1.25 -17.42
N CYS A 23 5.11 -0.33 -16.50
CA CYS A 23 4.98 1.08 -16.81
C CYS A 23 6.36 1.76 -16.77
N GLU A 24 7.00 1.95 -17.93
CA GLU A 24 8.32 2.62 -18.02
C GLU A 24 8.38 3.98 -17.31
N ARG A 25 7.28 4.74 -17.37
CA ARG A 25 7.21 6.05 -16.71
C ARG A 25 7.24 5.88 -15.19
N TYR A 26 6.54 4.88 -14.64
CA TYR A 26 6.58 4.57 -13.23
C TYR A 26 8.00 4.16 -12.80
N ILE A 27 8.63 3.25 -13.54
CA ILE A 27 9.99 2.79 -13.26
C ILE A 27 10.96 3.99 -13.20
N LYS A 28 10.99 4.82 -14.25
CA LYS A 28 11.92 5.97 -14.34
C LYS A 28 11.65 7.08 -13.33
N THR A 29 10.38 7.33 -12.97
CA THR A 29 10.00 8.48 -12.14
C THR A 29 9.78 8.16 -10.67
N VAL A 30 9.60 6.88 -10.33
CA VAL A 30 9.24 6.42 -8.98
C VAL A 30 10.25 5.43 -8.45
N GLU A 31 10.46 4.33 -9.17
CA GLU A 31 11.30 3.23 -8.70
C GLU A 31 12.78 3.57 -8.75
N GLU A 32 13.27 4.05 -9.89
CA GLU A 32 14.66 4.45 -10.10
C GLU A 32 14.97 5.86 -9.56
N ASN A 33 13.92 6.64 -9.28
CA ASN A 33 14.09 8.01 -8.84
C ASN A 33 14.28 8.09 -7.32
N ALA A 34 15.51 8.32 -6.87
CA ALA A 34 15.81 8.51 -5.46
C ALA A 34 15.04 9.68 -4.79
N SER A 35 14.51 10.63 -5.57
CA SER A 35 13.70 11.73 -5.04
C SER A 35 12.30 11.30 -4.61
N SER A 36 11.82 10.13 -5.09
CA SER A 36 10.50 9.64 -4.72
C SER A 36 10.45 9.38 -3.22
N LEU A 37 11.45 8.68 -2.67
CA LEU A 37 11.54 8.27 -1.26
C LEU A 37 12.09 9.32 -0.28
N VAL A 38 12.14 10.60 -0.65
CA VAL A 38 12.74 11.65 0.21
C VAL A 38 11.99 11.78 1.53
N GLU A 39 10.66 11.82 1.48
CA GLU A 39 9.84 11.94 2.69
C GLU A 39 10.02 10.72 3.60
N TYR A 40 10.02 9.53 3.01
CA TYR A 40 10.28 8.29 3.75
C TYR A 40 11.64 8.30 4.42
N LYS A 41 12.72 8.68 3.71
CA LYS A 41 14.07 8.75 4.28
C LYS A 41 14.19 9.85 5.34
N SER A 42 13.51 10.96 5.16
CA SER A 42 13.45 12.04 6.14
C SER A 42 12.81 11.55 7.44
N PHE A 43 11.65 10.89 7.35
CA PHE A 43 10.94 10.36 8.50
C PHE A 43 11.66 9.16 9.15
N LEU A 44 12.31 8.29 8.36
CA LEU A 44 13.12 7.18 8.88
C LEU A 44 14.27 7.66 9.77
N ASN A 45 14.79 8.86 9.52
CA ASN A 45 15.86 9.48 10.31
C ASN A 45 15.33 10.46 11.38
N SER A 46 14.02 10.46 11.65
CA SER A 46 13.42 11.32 12.66
C SER A 46 13.81 10.88 14.08
N PRO A 47 13.78 11.78 15.07
CA PRO A 47 14.11 11.44 16.45
C PRO A 47 13.22 10.33 17.03
N GLU A 48 11.96 10.24 16.59
CA GLU A 48 11.01 9.22 17.03
C GLU A 48 11.47 7.82 16.60
N VAL A 49 11.90 7.64 15.35
CA VAL A 49 12.41 6.35 14.85
C VAL A 49 13.77 6.02 15.47
N ILE A 50 14.62 7.03 15.66
CA ILE A 50 15.91 6.89 16.32
C ILE A 50 15.75 6.40 17.77
N GLU A 51 14.79 6.92 18.51
CA GLU A 51 14.50 6.50 19.89
C GLU A 51 14.08 5.01 19.94
N ILE A 52 13.24 4.58 19.00
CA ILE A 52 12.85 3.17 18.88
C ILE A 52 14.08 2.30 18.62
N ARG A 53 14.94 2.73 17.68
CA ARG A 53 16.18 2.04 17.32
C ARG A 53 17.11 1.88 18.52
N ASP A 54 17.31 2.95 19.30
CA ASP A 54 18.19 2.92 20.46
C ASP A 54 17.62 2.04 21.58
N LYS A 55 16.29 2.00 21.74
CA LYS A 55 15.65 1.09 22.68
C LYS A 55 15.84 -0.37 22.28
N VAL A 56 15.55 -0.73 21.04
CA VAL A 56 15.75 -2.11 20.53
C VAL A 56 17.21 -2.52 20.68
N ARG A 57 18.15 -1.65 20.29
CA ARG A 57 19.59 -1.85 20.49
C ARG A 57 19.95 -2.13 21.94
N SER A 58 19.34 -1.43 22.90
CA SER A 58 19.58 -1.66 24.33
C SER A 58 19.08 -3.02 24.81
N GLU A 59 17.99 -3.54 24.23
CA GLU A 59 17.42 -4.84 24.61
C GLU A 59 18.22 -6.01 24.03
N ILE A 60 18.69 -5.90 22.78
CA ILE A 60 19.43 -6.97 22.10
C ILE A 60 20.95 -6.90 22.32
N GLY A 61 21.48 -5.75 22.75
CA GLY A 61 22.92 -5.54 22.96
C GLY A 61 23.74 -5.37 21.68
N ASP A 62 23.10 -4.99 20.56
CA ASP A 62 23.75 -4.85 19.24
C ASP A 62 23.96 -3.38 18.86
N HIS A 63 25.20 -2.94 18.96
CA HIS A 63 25.61 -1.58 18.64
C HIS A 63 25.64 -1.26 17.14
N GLU A 64 25.52 -2.24 16.25
CA GLU A 64 25.56 -2.04 14.80
C GLU A 64 24.16 -1.87 14.18
N LEU A 65 23.08 -2.09 14.96
CA LEU A 65 21.70 -2.05 14.48
C LEU A 65 21.31 -0.69 13.85
N SER A 66 20.94 -0.67 12.58
CA SER A 66 20.54 0.55 11.86
C SER A 66 19.06 0.91 12.04
N VAL A 67 18.66 2.10 11.59
CA VAL A 67 17.23 2.51 11.57
C VAL A 67 16.43 1.70 10.54
N GLU A 68 17.06 1.26 9.46
CA GLU A 68 16.45 0.38 8.46
C GLU A 68 16.10 -0.99 9.06
N ASP A 69 16.92 -1.51 9.98
CA ASP A 69 16.69 -2.80 10.62
C ASP A 69 15.43 -2.79 11.48
N ILE A 70 15.05 -1.64 12.04
CA ILE A 70 13.78 -1.50 12.77
C ILE A 70 12.58 -1.75 11.87
N VAL A 71 12.64 -1.30 10.61
CA VAL A 71 11.58 -1.59 9.63
C VAL A 71 11.53 -3.09 9.34
N THR A 72 12.68 -3.73 9.21
CA THR A 72 12.77 -5.19 9.00
C THR A 72 12.20 -5.96 10.19
N ILE A 73 12.50 -5.55 11.43
CA ILE A 73 11.96 -6.16 12.65
C ILE A 73 10.44 -6.01 12.70
N TYR A 74 9.92 -4.81 12.41
CA TYR A 74 8.48 -4.55 12.34
C TYR A 74 7.77 -5.43 11.30
N GLN A 75 8.33 -5.54 10.10
CA GLN A 75 7.78 -6.41 9.06
C GLN A 75 7.86 -7.89 9.43
N SER A 76 8.97 -8.32 10.02
CA SER A 76 9.16 -9.69 10.49
C SER A 76 8.15 -10.08 11.56
N CYS A 77 7.86 -9.16 12.50
CA CYS A 77 6.77 -9.30 13.46
C CYS A 77 5.42 -9.52 12.75
N GLY A 78 5.07 -8.67 11.78
CA GLY A 78 3.82 -8.81 11.01
C GLY A 78 3.71 -10.14 10.27
N TYR A 79 4.77 -10.56 9.58
CA TYR A 79 4.79 -11.82 8.83
C TYR A 79 4.71 -13.04 9.73
N GLU A 80 5.42 -13.04 10.86
CA GLU A 80 5.39 -14.16 11.79
C GLU A 80 4.01 -14.30 12.43
N ILE A 81 3.39 -13.21 12.85
CA ILE A 81 2.03 -13.24 13.39
C ILE A 81 1.03 -13.72 12.34
N ALA A 82 1.14 -13.25 11.08
CA ALA A 82 0.28 -13.71 10.00
C ALA A 82 0.45 -15.21 9.71
N ALA A 83 1.70 -15.69 9.69
CA ALA A 83 2.01 -17.11 9.50
C ALA A 83 1.49 -17.96 10.66
N GLN A 84 1.71 -17.52 11.90
CA GLN A 84 1.18 -18.18 13.09
C GLN A 84 -0.36 -18.21 13.05
N ALA A 85 -1.02 -17.11 12.69
CA ALA A 85 -2.48 -17.05 12.59
C ALA A 85 -3.05 -17.99 11.52
N ALA A 86 -2.33 -18.19 10.41
CA ALA A 86 -2.73 -19.11 9.36
C ALA A 86 -2.56 -20.60 9.74
N LEU A 87 -1.62 -20.90 10.65
CA LEU A 87 -1.29 -22.27 11.07
C LEU A 87 -1.88 -22.64 12.44
N ALA A 88 -2.30 -21.66 13.23
CA ALA A 88 -2.80 -21.82 14.58
C ALA A 88 -4.23 -22.37 14.59
N ASP A 89 -4.45 -23.44 15.37
CA ASP A 89 -5.79 -23.71 15.91
C ASP A 89 -6.18 -22.56 16.87
N SER A 90 -7.48 -22.36 17.05
CA SER A 90 -8.17 -21.38 17.92
C SER A 90 -7.64 -21.27 19.36
N THR A 91 -6.76 -22.18 19.77
CA THR A 91 -6.17 -22.29 21.11
C THR A 91 -4.72 -21.79 21.21
N SER A 92 -4.06 -21.44 20.10
CA SER A 92 -2.65 -21.02 20.12
C SER A 92 -2.48 -19.52 20.32
N SER A 93 -1.64 -19.13 21.29
CA SER A 93 -1.27 -17.73 21.48
C SER A 93 -0.35 -17.25 20.37
N LEU A 94 -0.72 -16.16 19.70
CA LEU A 94 0.14 -15.47 18.75
C LEU A 94 1.26 -14.77 19.52
N ASN A 95 2.48 -15.25 19.36
CA ASN A 95 3.63 -14.71 20.07
C ASN A 95 4.87 -14.77 19.18
N SER A 96 5.26 -13.61 18.66
CA SER A 96 6.48 -13.44 17.88
C SER A 96 7.53 -12.73 18.74
N PRO A 97 8.77 -13.25 18.83
CA PRO A 97 9.86 -12.58 19.53
C PRO A 97 10.18 -11.19 18.92
N TRP A 98 9.97 -11.00 17.62
CA TRP A 98 10.16 -9.71 16.96
C TRP A 98 9.18 -8.66 17.46
N CYS A 99 7.93 -9.04 17.70
CA CYS A 99 6.92 -8.13 18.24
C CYS A 99 7.21 -7.75 19.70
N GLN A 100 7.88 -8.61 20.48
CA GLN A 100 8.23 -8.31 21.87
C GLN A 100 9.29 -7.22 22.00
N LEU A 101 10.19 -7.11 21.02
CA LEU A 101 11.24 -6.06 20.98
C LEU A 101 10.66 -4.66 20.71
N LEU A 102 9.43 -4.59 20.19
CA LEU A 102 8.80 -3.33 19.82
C LEU A 102 7.79 -2.92 20.89
N PRO A 103 8.01 -1.80 21.62
CA PRO A 103 7.01 -1.33 22.56
C PRO A 103 5.74 -0.89 21.82
N HIS A 104 4.58 -1.06 22.45
CA HIS A 104 3.30 -0.69 21.85
C HIS A 104 3.26 0.77 21.34
N SER A 105 3.87 1.72 22.06
CA SER A 105 3.95 3.12 21.61
C SER A 105 4.72 3.31 20.29
N SER A 106 5.69 2.45 19.99
CA SER A 106 6.45 2.49 18.73
C SER A 106 5.62 2.05 17.53
N LEU A 107 4.59 1.22 17.74
CA LEU A 107 3.80 0.65 16.65
C LEU A 107 3.11 1.73 15.80
N TYR A 108 2.57 2.77 16.43
CA TYR A 108 1.95 3.89 15.69
C TYR A 108 2.95 4.64 14.81
N THR A 109 4.19 4.79 15.27
CA THR A 109 5.26 5.46 14.52
C THR A 109 5.70 4.60 13.34
N LEU A 110 5.81 3.28 13.54
CA LEU A 110 6.21 2.33 12.51
C LEU A 110 5.11 2.07 11.48
N GLU A 111 3.84 2.06 11.91
CA GLU A 111 2.67 2.04 11.04
C GLU A 111 2.65 3.29 10.16
N TYR A 112 2.80 4.48 10.74
CA TYR A 112 2.87 5.72 9.98
C TYR A 112 4.06 5.76 9.01
N LEU A 113 5.24 5.26 9.42
CA LEU A 113 6.40 5.12 8.55
C LEU A 113 6.12 4.18 7.35
N SER A 114 5.39 3.08 7.60
CA SER A 114 4.94 2.15 6.55
C SER A 114 3.95 2.81 5.60
N ASP A 115 3.00 3.58 6.13
CA ASP A 115 2.04 4.35 5.35
C ASP A 115 2.72 5.42 4.50
N ILE A 116 3.76 6.09 5.00
CA ILE A 116 4.56 7.00 4.19
C ILE A 116 5.21 6.24 3.04
N LYS A 117 5.75 5.04 3.25
CA LYS A 117 6.35 4.25 2.15
C LYS A 117 5.31 3.88 1.09
N VAL A 118 4.15 3.39 1.52
CA VAL A 118 3.04 3.04 0.62
C VAL A 118 2.54 4.28 -0.11
N SER A 119 2.27 5.37 0.61
CA SER A 119 1.84 6.66 0.06
C SER A 119 2.89 7.22 -0.88
N THR A 120 4.17 7.16 -0.56
CA THR A 120 5.23 7.69 -1.41
C THR A 120 5.39 6.87 -2.70
N SER A 121 5.35 5.53 -2.64
CA SER A 121 5.34 4.71 -3.85
C SER A 121 4.04 4.85 -4.64
N THR A 122 2.91 5.01 -3.95
CA THR A 122 1.57 5.08 -4.54
C THR A 122 1.23 6.46 -5.06
N VAL A 123 1.69 7.56 -4.48
CA VAL A 123 1.40 8.95 -4.89
C VAL A 123 2.02 9.24 -6.25
N TRP A 124 3.19 8.67 -6.54
CA TRP A 124 3.79 8.83 -7.86
C TRP A 124 3.18 7.87 -8.90
N CYS A 125 2.63 6.73 -8.50
CA CYS A 125 1.79 5.88 -9.38
C CYS A 125 0.37 6.45 -9.58
N SER A 126 -0.17 7.08 -8.52
CA SER A 126 -1.57 7.52 -8.38
C SER A 126 -1.78 8.99 -8.71
N GLY A 127 -0.78 9.68 -9.26
CA GLY A 127 -1.06 10.81 -10.13
C GLY A 127 -2.00 10.42 -11.28
N ILE A 128 -2.08 9.15 -11.64
CA ILE A 128 -3.04 8.65 -12.65
C ILE A 128 -4.30 8.08 -11.99
N LEU A 129 -4.21 7.30 -10.91
CA LEU A 129 -5.40 6.74 -10.25
C LEU A 129 -6.25 7.78 -9.51
N PHE A 130 -5.65 8.79 -8.87
CA PHE A 130 -6.40 9.89 -8.26
C PHE A 130 -7.09 10.75 -9.33
N PHE A 131 -6.40 11.04 -10.44
CA PHE A 131 -7.00 11.75 -11.57
C PHE A 131 -8.10 10.93 -12.24
N ILE A 132 -7.89 9.63 -12.51
CA ILE A 132 -8.91 8.77 -13.11
C ILE A 132 -10.10 8.62 -12.16
N ALA A 133 -9.89 8.35 -10.87
CA ALA A 133 -10.97 8.26 -9.89
C ALA A 133 -11.74 9.58 -9.75
N TYR A 134 -11.03 10.72 -9.76
CA TYR A 134 -11.63 12.05 -9.74
C TYR A 134 -12.44 12.34 -11.01
N PHE A 135 -11.92 12.01 -12.19
CA PHE A 135 -12.63 12.15 -13.46
C PHE A 135 -13.85 11.22 -13.55
N TYR A 136 -13.75 9.97 -13.09
CA TYR A 136 -14.88 9.05 -13.00
C TYR A 136 -15.93 9.52 -12.00
N PHE A 137 -15.51 10.06 -10.85
CA PHE A 137 -16.40 10.61 -9.84
C PHE A 137 -17.12 11.86 -10.35
N ILE A 138 -16.42 12.77 -11.04
CA ILE A 138 -17.03 13.92 -11.73
C ILE A 138 -17.98 13.44 -12.82
N TYR A 139 -17.58 12.48 -13.65
CA TYR A 139 -18.42 11.94 -14.71
C TYR A 139 -19.71 11.32 -14.13
N LEU A 140 -19.61 10.58 -13.02
CA LEU A 140 -20.76 10.04 -12.30
C LEU A 140 -21.65 11.15 -11.72
N ILE A 141 -21.07 12.19 -11.11
CA ILE A 141 -21.85 13.34 -10.59
C ILE A 141 -22.58 14.08 -11.72
N VAL A 142 -21.91 14.30 -12.86
CA VAL A 142 -22.49 14.98 -14.02
C VAL A 142 -23.58 14.12 -14.66
N SER A 143 -23.37 12.81 -14.79
CA SER A 143 -24.37 11.89 -15.34
C SER A 143 -25.57 11.70 -14.40
N ILE A 144 -25.38 11.66 -13.09
CA ILE A 144 -26.50 11.67 -12.11
C ILE A 144 -27.29 12.98 -12.21
N SER A 145 -26.62 14.12 -12.42
CA SER A 145 -27.26 15.43 -12.59
C SER A 145 -28.02 15.56 -13.92
N TRP A 146 -27.61 14.84 -14.97
CA TRP A 146 -28.32 14.81 -16.26
C TRP A 146 -29.52 13.86 -16.29
N THR A 147 -29.63 12.90 -15.37
CA THR A 147 -30.77 11.96 -15.31
C THR A 147 -31.98 12.50 -14.56
N SER A 148 -31.84 13.60 -13.81
CA SER A 148 -32.88 14.12 -12.92
C SER A 148 -33.64 15.36 -13.47
N THR A 149 -33.44 15.78 -14.73
CA THR A 149 -34.18 16.93 -15.28
C THR A 149 -34.47 16.86 -16.79
N ILE A 150 -35.05 15.77 -17.30
CA ILE A 150 -35.74 15.83 -18.61
C ILE A 150 -37.05 15.02 -18.58
N PRO A 151 -38.22 15.69 -18.59
CA PRO A 151 -39.51 15.08 -18.88
C PRO A 151 -39.58 14.62 -20.34
N SER A 152 -40.31 13.53 -20.52
CA SER A 152 -40.49 12.73 -21.73
C SER A 152 -41.09 13.46 -22.94
N TYR A 153 -40.30 14.18 -23.75
CA TYR A 153 -40.64 14.43 -25.16
C TYR A 153 -39.49 15.01 -26.01
N ARG A 154 -39.37 14.46 -27.23
CA ARG A 154 -38.66 14.97 -28.44
C ARG A 154 -37.18 14.58 -28.63
N PHE A 155 -37.02 13.33 -29.09
CA PHE A 155 -36.07 13.01 -30.16
C PHE A 155 -36.49 13.74 -31.45
N CYS A 156 -35.83 14.84 -31.83
CA CYS A 156 -35.61 15.22 -33.24
C CYS A 156 -34.75 16.49 -33.37
N SER A 157 -33.77 16.43 -34.28
CA SER A 157 -33.18 17.56 -35.02
C SER A 157 -32.31 18.58 -34.26
N MET A 158 -30.99 18.42 -34.34
CA MET A 158 -30.06 19.48 -34.78
C MET A 158 -28.62 18.96 -34.85
N LEU A 159 -28.23 18.44 -36.02
CA LEU A 159 -26.85 18.45 -36.51
C LEU A 159 -26.95 18.74 -38.02
N THR A 160 -27.07 20.02 -38.33
CA THR A 160 -26.79 20.57 -39.65
C THR A 160 -25.85 21.74 -39.43
N PHE A 161 -24.63 21.55 -39.95
CA PHE A 161 -23.46 22.43 -40.04
C PHE A 161 -22.72 22.78 -38.75
#